data_AF-A0A1L7W5K7-F1
#
_entry.id   AF-A0A1L7W5K7-F1
#
_cell.length_a   1.000
_cell.length_b   1.000
_cell.length_c   1.000
_cell.angle_alpha   90.00
_cell.angle_beta   90.00
_cell.angle_gamma   90.00
#
_symmetry.space_group_name_H-M   'P 1'
#
loop_
_entity.id
_entity.type
_entity.pdbx_description
1 polymer ?
#
loop_
_entity_poly.entity_id
_entity_poly.type
_entity_poly.pdbx_seq_one_letter_code
_entity_poly.pdbx_strand_id
1 'polypeptide(L)'
;MSSPATHLPPPLPDDAINALLQALRLPQVTSISNPRTTAQYHSVYFLTLPPTEISRGYCELVLRVAGNHLPEIKTSNEIGVMTWLSKNTTIPLPEVIAHDASNKNPIAHEYSLLSRVQGATLSDIYDSLSDKQMNQIFDQLIDFLTQLQAHPWQGIGGLILDDQGQVQLGPVVDETFWQIPDIEALWPEGETVATMNIGGPYKTYVEYMIAHATKYIRLIQAHEKLEFMRDIIPRLEDFVTALPERANELNNVKLHLAHKDLHFANMMYDPSTGNITGVLDWEFAGVVPSPQWNPRRSFLWNGIDTPESLAEKYKWMEVFEKRCKEKA
;
A
#
# COMPACT_ATOMS: atom_id res chain seq x y z
N MET A 1 -8.29 14.17 12.81
CA MET A 1 -6.96 13.58 12.56
C MET A 1 -6.16 14.60 11.80
N SER A 2 -4.93 14.87 12.21
CA SER A 2 -3.97 15.67 11.44
C SER A 2 -3.55 14.91 10.17
N SER A 3 -3.09 15.61 9.13
CA SER A 3 -2.55 14.95 7.94
C SER A 3 -1.35 14.06 8.32
N PRO A 4 -1.25 12.81 7.81
CA PRO A 4 -0.10 11.94 8.11
C PRO A 4 1.25 12.61 7.83
N ALA A 5 1.32 13.44 6.79
CA ALA A 5 2.54 14.15 6.39
C ALA A 5 3.12 15.07 7.48
N THR A 6 2.31 15.55 8.44
CA THR A 6 2.81 16.41 9.53
C THR A 6 3.59 15.64 10.60
N HIS A 7 3.55 14.32 10.56
CA HIS A 7 4.22 13.41 11.49
C HIS A 7 5.37 12.64 10.83
N LEU A 8 5.83 13.12 9.67
CA LEU A 8 7.05 12.60 9.05
C LEU A 8 8.29 13.02 9.84
N PRO A 9 9.36 12.22 9.78
CA PRO A 9 10.63 12.62 10.36
C PRO A 9 11.13 13.92 9.73
N PRO A 10 11.91 14.73 10.48
CA PRO A 10 12.57 15.88 9.89
C PRO A 10 13.44 15.43 8.71
N PRO A 11 13.71 16.32 7.73
CA PRO A 11 14.57 15.98 6.62
C PRO A 11 15.91 15.42 7.11
N LEU A 12 16.27 14.22 6.65
CA LEU A 12 17.57 13.64 6.96
C LEU A 12 18.69 14.51 6.40
N PRO A 13 19.76 14.74 7.18
CA PRO A 13 20.94 15.40 6.68
C PRO A 13 21.75 14.48 5.75
N ASP A 14 22.48 15.06 4.81
CA ASP A 14 23.24 14.34 3.78
C ASP A 14 24.27 13.36 4.38
N ASP A 15 24.85 13.68 5.53
CA ASP A 15 25.80 12.82 6.25
C ASP A 15 25.13 11.56 6.81
N ALA A 16 23.89 11.66 7.31
CA ALA A 16 23.11 10.51 7.75
C ALA A 16 22.74 9.58 6.58
N ILE A 17 22.35 10.15 5.42
CA ILE A 17 22.10 9.37 4.20
C ILE A 17 23.38 8.65 3.76
N ASN A 18 24.52 9.33 3.77
CA ASN A 18 25.81 8.71 3.42
C ASN A 18 26.27 7.67 4.45
N ALA A 19 26.00 7.85 5.74
CA ALA A 19 26.27 6.85 6.76
C ALA A 19 25.44 5.56 6.53
N LEU A 20 24.18 5.70 6.12
CA LEU A 20 23.35 4.58 5.71
C LEU A 20 23.94 3.85 4.50
N LEU A 21 24.29 4.59 3.43
CA LEU A 21 24.88 3.99 2.24
C LEU A 21 26.21 3.27 2.56
N GLN A 22 27.05 3.87 3.41
CA GLN A 22 28.28 3.25 3.86
C GLN A 22 28.01 1.94 4.62
N ALA A 23 27.01 1.90 5.51
CA ALA A 23 26.61 0.68 6.22
C ALA A 23 26.13 -0.42 5.25
N LEU A 24 25.46 -0.03 4.16
CA LEU A 24 25.04 -0.89 3.06
C LEU A 24 26.18 -1.21 2.07
N ARG A 25 27.39 -0.68 2.29
CA ARG A 25 28.56 -0.79 1.40
C ARG A 25 28.32 -0.21 0.00
N LEU A 26 27.38 0.72 -0.11
CA LEU A 26 27.14 1.52 -1.31
C LEU A 26 28.09 2.74 -1.31
N PRO A 27 28.45 3.25 -2.50
CA PRO A 27 29.26 4.45 -2.61
C PRO A 27 28.52 5.68 -2.10
N GLN A 28 29.29 6.73 -1.79
CA GLN A 28 28.74 8.03 -1.43
C GLN A 28 27.87 8.58 -2.56
N VAL A 29 26.77 9.26 -2.21
CA VAL A 29 25.95 9.95 -3.23
C VAL A 29 26.75 11.05 -3.91
N THR A 30 26.52 11.21 -5.21
CA THR A 30 26.97 12.37 -5.98
C THR A 30 25.95 13.49 -5.98
N SER A 31 24.66 13.16 -5.81
CA SER A 31 23.56 14.12 -5.75
C SER A 31 22.41 13.56 -4.93
N ILE A 32 21.72 14.45 -4.21
CA ILE A 32 20.45 14.19 -3.54
C ILE A 32 19.45 15.21 -4.05
N SER A 33 18.25 14.75 -4.39
CA SER A 33 17.10 15.61 -4.64
C SER A 33 15.84 14.99 -4.04
N ASN A 34 14.73 15.73 -4.06
CA ASN A 34 13.45 15.27 -3.53
C ASN A 34 12.37 15.36 -4.61
N PRO A 35 11.30 14.54 -4.54
CA PRO A 35 10.15 14.72 -5.40
C PRO A 35 9.49 16.09 -5.15
N ARG A 36 8.75 16.58 -6.16
CA ARG A 36 8.00 17.84 -6.05
C ARG A 36 6.82 17.74 -5.07
N THR A 37 6.31 16.54 -4.88
CA THR A 37 5.16 16.23 -4.02
C THR A 37 5.63 15.57 -2.73
N THR A 38 5.07 16.00 -1.62
CA THR A 38 5.28 15.38 -0.31
C THR A 38 4.40 14.14 -0.21
N ALA A 39 4.99 12.97 0.03
CA ALA A 39 4.22 11.76 0.32
C ALA A 39 3.60 11.83 1.72
N GLN A 40 2.55 11.05 1.98
CA GLN A 40 1.84 11.10 3.26
C GLN A 40 2.58 10.37 4.38
N TYR A 41 3.24 9.25 4.05
CA TYR A 41 3.82 8.32 5.02
C TYR A 41 5.33 8.19 4.95
N HIS A 42 5.96 8.83 3.95
CA HIS A 42 7.38 8.71 3.72
C HIS A 42 8.02 10.06 3.39
N SER A 43 9.22 10.30 3.94
CA SER A 43 10.17 11.25 3.37
C SER A 43 10.92 10.56 2.23
N VAL A 44 10.91 11.15 1.04
CA VAL A 44 11.44 10.52 -0.18
C VAL A 44 12.64 11.31 -0.71
N TYR A 45 13.71 10.60 -1.03
CA TYR A 45 14.96 11.15 -1.56
C TYR A 45 15.36 10.40 -2.84
N PHE A 46 15.68 11.14 -3.90
CA PHE A 46 16.28 10.62 -5.11
C PHE A 46 17.79 10.75 -5.00
N LEU A 47 18.48 9.62 -5.06
CA LEU A 47 19.91 9.50 -4.85
C LEU A 47 20.58 9.16 -6.18
N THR A 48 21.57 9.94 -6.57
CA THR A 48 22.48 9.58 -7.66
C THR A 48 23.79 9.07 -7.08
N LEU A 49 24.27 7.92 -7.54
CA LEU A 49 25.53 7.33 -7.10
C LEU A 49 26.18 6.48 -8.22
N PRO A 50 27.50 6.22 -8.15
CA PRO A 50 28.16 5.31 -9.10
C PRO A 50 27.56 3.89 -9.04
N PRO A 51 27.31 3.23 -10.19
CA PRO A 51 26.72 1.92 -10.20
C PRO A 51 27.68 0.88 -9.63
N THR A 52 27.15 -0.05 -8.84
CA THR A 52 27.89 -1.17 -8.23
C THR A 52 27.10 -2.46 -8.37
N GLU A 53 27.73 -3.59 -8.05
CA GLU A 53 27.03 -4.87 -7.95
C GLU A 53 25.91 -4.82 -6.90
N ILE A 54 26.14 -4.13 -5.77
CA ILE A 54 25.16 -3.98 -4.68
C ILE A 54 23.95 -3.14 -5.14
N SER A 55 24.20 -2.06 -5.89
CA SER A 55 23.12 -1.28 -6.51
C SER A 55 22.57 -1.95 -7.77
N ARG A 56 22.95 -3.19 -8.08
CA ARG A 56 22.52 -3.95 -9.27
C ARG A 56 22.70 -3.19 -10.58
N GLY A 57 23.73 -2.35 -10.64
CA GLY A 57 24.03 -1.51 -11.80
C GLY A 57 23.21 -0.22 -11.91
N TYR A 58 22.31 0.08 -10.97
CA TYR A 58 21.57 1.34 -10.96
C TYR A 58 22.45 2.51 -10.49
N CYS A 59 22.31 3.64 -11.18
CA CYS A 59 22.90 4.93 -10.81
C CYS A 59 21.91 5.83 -10.04
N GLU A 60 20.61 5.55 -10.15
CA GLU A 60 19.54 6.33 -9.54
C GLU A 60 18.71 5.43 -8.62
N LEU A 61 18.73 5.75 -7.33
CA LEU A 61 17.95 5.07 -6.30
C LEU A 61 16.94 6.02 -5.67
N VAL A 62 15.91 5.45 -5.05
CA VAL A 62 14.90 6.16 -4.26
C VAL A 62 14.98 5.63 -2.84
N LEU A 63 15.39 6.48 -1.91
CA LEU A 63 15.30 6.21 -0.48
C LEU A 63 13.96 6.73 0.03
N ARG A 64 13.16 5.84 0.60
CA ARG A 64 11.92 6.17 1.30
C ARG A 64 12.14 5.91 2.78
N VAL A 65 11.94 6.93 3.60
CA VAL A 65 12.09 6.88 5.06
C VAL A 65 10.71 6.96 5.68
N ALA A 66 10.28 5.93 6.38
CA ALA A 66 8.92 5.85 6.89
C ALA A 66 8.71 6.75 8.11
N GLY A 67 7.53 7.36 8.18
CA GLY A 67 7.02 7.93 9.42
C GLY A 67 6.61 6.85 10.42
N ASN A 68 6.49 7.23 11.69
CA ASN A 68 6.16 6.31 12.79
C ASN A 68 4.64 6.02 12.89
N HIS A 69 3.91 6.00 11.78
CA HIS A 69 2.43 5.92 11.80
C HIS A 69 1.92 4.51 12.14
N LEU A 70 2.49 3.50 11.49
CA LEU A 70 2.21 2.07 11.69
C LEU A 70 3.56 1.32 11.68
N PRO A 71 4.36 1.44 12.75
CA PRO A 71 5.73 0.98 12.75
C PRO A 71 5.83 -0.53 12.51
N GLU A 72 6.89 -0.93 11.82
CA GLU A 72 7.29 -2.26 11.36
C GLU A 72 6.32 -2.88 10.33
N ILE A 73 5.01 -2.65 10.48
CA ILE A 73 3.95 -3.32 9.72
C ILE A 73 3.97 -2.87 8.25
N LYS A 74 4.01 -1.56 7.98
CA LYS A 74 3.93 -1.02 6.60
C LYS A 74 5.15 -1.42 5.76
N THR A 75 6.36 -1.19 6.29
CA THR A 75 7.60 -1.48 5.56
C THR A 75 7.77 -2.98 5.36
N SER A 76 7.50 -3.81 6.39
CA SER A 76 7.54 -5.28 6.22
C SER A 76 6.52 -5.77 5.19
N ASN A 77 5.32 -5.18 5.19
CA ASN A 77 4.27 -5.53 4.24
C ASN A 77 4.65 -5.16 2.80
N GLU A 78 5.14 -3.94 2.57
CA GLU A 78 5.55 -3.49 1.24
C GLU A 78 6.59 -4.45 0.64
N ILE A 79 7.62 -4.78 1.41
CA ILE A 79 8.70 -5.66 0.97
C ILE A 79 8.19 -7.08 0.70
N GLY A 80 7.33 -7.62 1.56
CA GLY A 80 6.74 -8.94 1.35
C GLY A 80 5.87 -8.99 0.08
N VAL A 81 5.06 -7.97 -0.14
CA VAL A 81 4.22 -7.84 -1.35
C VAL A 81 5.07 -7.71 -2.61
N MET A 82 6.05 -6.80 -2.63
CA MET A 82 6.95 -6.61 -3.78
C MET A 82 7.76 -7.87 -4.09
N THR A 83 8.23 -8.58 -3.05
CA THR A 83 8.94 -9.86 -3.21
C THR A 83 8.03 -10.93 -3.81
N TRP A 84 6.75 -10.97 -3.41
CA TRP A 84 5.80 -11.90 -4.01
C TRP A 84 5.53 -11.56 -5.46
N LEU A 85 5.25 -10.29 -5.76
CA LEU A 85 4.94 -9.82 -7.11
C LEU A 85 6.08 -10.09 -8.09
N SER A 86 7.33 -9.79 -7.71
CA SER A 86 8.51 -10.02 -8.56
C SER A 86 8.74 -11.49 -8.91
N LYS A 87 8.30 -12.42 -8.06
CA LYS A 87 8.43 -13.87 -8.29
C LYS A 87 7.25 -14.47 -9.05
N ASN A 88 6.07 -13.85 -8.99
CA ASN A 88 4.82 -14.47 -9.44
C ASN A 88 4.09 -13.71 -10.56
N THR A 89 4.57 -12.51 -10.93
CA THR A 89 3.91 -11.66 -11.92
C THR A 89 4.93 -10.98 -12.84
N THR A 90 4.44 -10.42 -13.94
CA THR A 90 5.18 -9.51 -14.82
C THR A 90 4.88 -8.05 -14.53
N ILE A 91 4.24 -7.75 -13.39
CA ILE A 91 3.92 -6.37 -13.01
C ILE A 91 5.26 -5.64 -12.82
N PRO A 92 5.49 -4.53 -13.53
CA PRO A 92 6.74 -3.80 -13.41
C PRO A 92 6.80 -3.14 -12.04
N LEU A 93 7.91 -3.30 -11.35
CA LEU A 93 8.15 -2.79 -10.00
C LEU A 93 9.54 -2.13 -9.93
N PRO A 94 9.73 -1.17 -9.04
CA PRO A 94 11.08 -0.82 -8.61
C PRO A 94 11.76 -2.04 -7.97
N GLU A 95 13.06 -2.15 -8.18
CA GLU A 95 13.85 -3.23 -7.59
C GLU A 95 14.24 -2.87 -6.16
N VAL A 96 14.01 -3.78 -5.21
CA VAL A 96 14.40 -3.58 -3.81
C VAL A 96 15.90 -3.80 -3.68
N ILE A 97 16.64 -2.72 -3.39
CA ILE A 97 18.09 -2.76 -3.17
C ILE A 97 18.41 -3.11 -1.72
N ALA A 98 17.76 -2.41 -0.79
CA ALA A 98 17.89 -2.64 0.65
C ALA A 98 16.63 -2.17 1.37
N HIS A 99 16.40 -2.68 2.57
CA HIS A 99 15.33 -2.19 3.46
C HIS A 99 15.68 -2.53 4.90
N ASP A 100 15.08 -1.81 5.83
CA ASP A 100 15.07 -2.17 7.25
C ASP A 100 13.73 -1.70 7.83
N ALA A 101 12.97 -2.63 8.41
CA ALA A 101 11.68 -2.33 9.05
C ALA A 101 11.84 -1.99 10.54
N SER A 102 13.08 -1.94 11.05
CA SER A 102 13.38 -1.50 12.40
C SER A 102 13.96 -0.08 12.43
N ASN A 103 14.02 0.52 13.61
CA ASN A 103 14.75 1.77 13.86
C ASN A 103 16.20 1.53 14.32
N LYS A 104 16.71 0.30 14.26
CA LYS A 104 18.05 -0.07 14.77
C LYS A 104 19.12 0.04 13.67
N ASN A 105 19.10 1.15 12.96
CA ASN A 105 19.95 1.40 11.79
C ASN A 105 20.51 2.84 11.82
N PRO A 106 21.46 3.20 10.93
CA PRO A 106 22.16 4.50 10.97
C PRO A 106 21.27 5.74 10.89
N ILE A 107 20.07 5.64 10.31
CA ILE A 107 19.13 6.76 10.21
C ILE A 107 18.02 6.70 11.27
N ALA A 108 18.03 5.70 12.15
CA ALA A 108 17.06 5.51 13.23
C ALA A 108 15.58 5.47 12.79
N HIS A 109 15.33 5.13 11.53
CA HIS A 109 14.02 5.08 10.91
C HIS A 109 13.91 3.86 10.00
N GLU A 110 12.70 3.34 9.84
CA GLU A 110 12.43 2.33 8.83
C GLU A 110 12.63 2.92 7.44
N TYR A 111 13.13 2.10 6.50
CA TYR A 111 13.33 2.55 5.15
C TYR A 111 13.22 1.44 4.12
N SER A 112 12.89 1.85 2.89
CA SER A 112 13.14 1.08 1.68
C SER A 112 14.04 1.89 0.74
N LEU A 113 15.06 1.22 0.19
CA LEU A 113 15.94 1.74 -0.84
C LEU A 113 15.67 0.97 -2.13
N LEU A 114 15.15 1.68 -3.12
CA LEU A 114 14.58 1.12 -4.33
C LEU A 114 15.30 1.64 -5.57
N SER A 115 15.28 0.92 -6.69
CA SER A 115 15.71 1.49 -7.98
C SER A 115 14.72 2.57 -8.44
N ARG A 116 15.23 3.60 -9.15
CA ARG A 116 14.38 4.62 -9.75
C ARG A 116 13.71 4.06 -11.02
N VAL A 117 12.38 4.00 -11.01
CA VAL A 117 11.59 3.66 -12.20
C VAL A 117 11.60 4.82 -13.19
N GLN A 118 11.82 4.51 -14.47
CA GLN A 118 11.83 5.48 -15.56
C GLN A 118 10.42 5.82 -16.05
N GLY A 119 10.24 7.02 -16.61
CA GLY A 119 8.96 7.51 -17.13
C GLY A 119 8.34 8.62 -16.28
N ALA A 120 7.09 8.95 -16.57
CA ALA A 120 6.29 9.93 -15.82
C ALA A 120 5.14 9.23 -15.11
N THR A 121 4.61 9.82 -14.03
CA THR A 121 3.38 9.31 -13.44
C THR A 121 2.23 9.50 -14.43
N LEU A 122 1.30 8.56 -14.49
CA LEU A 122 0.14 8.69 -15.37
C LEU A 122 -0.71 9.91 -15.03
N SER A 123 -0.76 10.33 -13.76
CA SER A 123 -1.46 11.55 -13.36
C SER A 123 -0.82 12.82 -13.94
N ASP A 124 0.51 12.90 -13.98
CA ASP A 124 1.22 14.09 -14.47
C ASP A 124 1.03 14.31 -15.97
N ILE A 125 0.86 13.22 -16.73
CA ILE A 125 0.73 13.27 -18.20
C ILE A 125 -0.69 13.02 -18.68
N TYR A 126 -1.65 12.84 -17.76
CA TYR A 126 -2.99 12.38 -18.06
C TYR A 126 -3.67 13.18 -19.18
N ASP A 127 -3.63 14.51 -19.09
CA ASP A 127 -4.24 15.44 -20.06
C ASP A 127 -3.62 15.36 -21.46
N SER A 128 -2.43 14.75 -21.58
CA SER A 128 -1.74 14.55 -22.86
C SER A 128 -2.00 13.18 -23.49
N LEU A 129 -2.66 12.26 -22.77
CA LEU A 129 -2.94 10.91 -23.24
C LEU A 129 -4.13 10.91 -24.20
N SER A 130 -3.93 10.33 -25.38
CA SER A 130 -5.03 10.05 -26.30
C SER A 130 -5.89 8.87 -25.82
N ASP A 131 -7.15 8.81 -26.27
CA ASP A 131 -8.02 7.64 -26.06
C ASP A 131 -7.34 6.33 -26.45
N LYS A 132 -6.53 6.32 -27.52
CA LYS A 132 -5.78 5.14 -27.95
C LYS A 132 -4.77 4.70 -26.88
N GLN A 133 -4.00 5.64 -26.33
CA GLN A 133 -3.03 5.34 -25.27
C GLN A 133 -3.73 4.89 -23.99
N MET A 134 -4.85 5.53 -23.62
CA MET A 134 -5.67 5.10 -22.49
C MET A 134 -6.18 3.65 -22.64
N ASN A 135 -6.63 3.27 -23.84
CA ASN A 135 -7.04 1.89 -24.10
C ASN A 135 -5.87 0.90 -23.99
N GLN A 136 -4.66 1.28 -24.44
CA GLN A 136 -3.45 0.44 -24.30
C GLN A 136 -3.01 0.30 -22.82
N ILE A 137 -3.18 1.35 -22.03
CA ILE A 137 -2.96 1.32 -20.58
C ILE A 137 -3.97 0.35 -19.92
N PHE A 138 -5.24 0.41 -20.29
CA PHE A 138 -6.25 -0.51 -19.77
C PHE A 138 -5.97 -1.96 -20.14
N ASP A 139 -5.47 -2.23 -21.34
CA ASP A 139 -5.09 -3.59 -21.73
C ASP A 139 -4.00 -4.16 -20.81
N GLN A 140 -2.97 -3.37 -20.51
CA GLN A 140 -1.90 -3.76 -19.59
C GLN A 140 -2.43 -3.95 -18.16
N LEU A 141 -3.31 -3.05 -17.69
CA LEU A 141 -3.93 -3.20 -16.37
C LEU A 141 -4.78 -4.46 -16.25
N ILE A 142 -5.56 -4.79 -17.28
CA ILE A 142 -6.33 -6.04 -17.31
C ILE A 142 -5.38 -7.24 -17.21
N ASP A 143 -4.26 -7.22 -17.93
CA ASP A 143 -3.27 -8.29 -17.90
C ASP A 143 -2.62 -8.42 -16.50
N PHE A 144 -2.32 -7.30 -15.84
CA PHE A 144 -1.80 -7.28 -14.46
C PHE A 144 -2.83 -7.80 -13.46
N LEU A 145 -4.07 -7.32 -13.50
CA LEU A 145 -5.12 -7.77 -12.59
C LEU A 145 -5.47 -9.24 -12.80
N THR A 146 -5.42 -9.74 -14.04
CA THR A 146 -5.63 -11.15 -14.35
C THR A 146 -4.56 -12.02 -13.69
N GLN A 147 -3.30 -11.59 -13.71
CA GLN A 147 -2.21 -12.29 -13.02
C GLN A 147 -2.42 -12.33 -11.50
N LEU A 148 -2.82 -11.20 -10.89
CA LEU A 148 -3.12 -11.15 -9.45
C LEU A 148 -4.31 -12.04 -9.08
N GLN A 149 -5.34 -12.10 -9.92
CA GLN A 149 -6.54 -12.92 -9.68
C GLN A 149 -6.32 -14.40 -9.95
N ALA A 150 -5.33 -14.78 -10.77
CA ALA A 150 -5.00 -16.15 -11.07
C ALA A 150 -4.41 -16.90 -9.86
N HIS A 151 -3.89 -16.19 -8.86
CA HIS A 151 -3.31 -16.81 -7.68
C HIS A 151 -4.35 -17.05 -6.58
N PRO A 152 -4.56 -18.31 -6.16
CA PRO A 152 -5.45 -18.61 -5.04
C PRO A 152 -4.78 -18.26 -3.71
N TRP A 153 -5.55 -17.66 -2.80
CA TRP A 153 -5.11 -17.39 -1.44
C TRP A 153 -5.92 -18.18 -0.41
N GLN A 154 -5.29 -18.52 0.71
CA GLN A 154 -5.90 -19.33 1.78
C GLN A 154 -6.13 -18.54 3.08
N GLY A 155 -5.93 -17.22 3.04
CA GLY A 155 -6.14 -16.34 4.19
C GLY A 155 -6.10 -14.87 3.80
N ILE A 156 -6.51 -14.02 4.72
CA ILE A 156 -6.67 -12.57 4.58
C ILE A 156 -5.61 -11.90 5.45
N GLY A 157 -4.84 -10.98 4.89
CA GLY A 157 -3.70 -10.37 5.58
C GLY A 157 -2.80 -9.61 4.63
N GLY A 158 -1.79 -8.94 5.18
CA GLY A 158 -0.63 -8.49 4.43
C GLY A 158 0.28 -9.64 4.03
N LEU A 159 1.44 -9.32 3.46
CA LEU A 159 2.49 -10.28 3.14
C LEU A 159 3.80 -9.85 3.78
N ILE A 160 4.47 -10.74 4.49
CA ILE A 160 5.77 -10.47 5.13
C ILE A 160 6.79 -11.52 4.68
N LEU A 161 8.07 -11.23 4.91
CA LEU A 161 9.13 -12.22 4.78
C LEU A 161 9.32 -12.98 6.10
N ASP A 162 9.52 -14.29 6.03
CA ASP A 162 10.02 -15.08 7.15
C ASP A 162 11.55 -14.92 7.33
N ASP A 163 12.11 -15.58 8.34
CA ASP A 163 13.55 -15.55 8.63
C ASP A 163 14.42 -16.12 7.48
N GLN A 164 13.80 -16.84 6.53
CA GLN A 164 14.42 -17.42 5.35
C GLN A 164 14.19 -16.58 4.08
N GLY A 165 13.56 -15.40 4.21
CA GLY A 165 13.24 -14.51 3.09
C GLY A 165 12.14 -15.06 2.17
N GLN A 166 11.33 -16.02 2.62
CA GLN A 166 10.15 -16.50 1.91
C GLN A 166 8.92 -15.69 2.30
N VAL A 167 8.04 -15.49 1.31
CA VAL A 167 6.81 -14.75 1.53
C VAL A 167 5.80 -15.62 2.27
N GLN A 168 5.19 -15.07 3.32
CA GLN A 168 4.06 -15.66 4.03
C GLN A 168 2.98 -14.61 4.32
N LEU A 169 1.77 -15.07 4.68
CA LEU A 169 0.71 -14.19 5.15
C LEU A 169 1.11 -13.52 6.47
N GLY A 170 0.97 -12.20 6.50
CA GLY A 170 1.27 -11.34 7.64
C GLY A 170 0.01 -10.68 8.23
N PRO A 171 0.19 -9.78 9.20
CA PRO A 171 -0.92 -9.01 9.77
C PRO A 171 -1.64 -8.19 8.70
N VAL A 172 -2.92 -7.88 8.90
CA VAL A 172 -3.64 -6.96 8.02
C VAL A 172 -3.04 -5.57 8.19
N VAL A 173 -2.91 -4.85 7.08
CA VAL A 173 -2.57 -3.42 7.07
C VAL A 173 -3.61 -2.65 6.26
N ASP A 174 -4.04 -1.52 6.78
CA ASP A 174 -4.99 -0.63 6.13
C ASP A 174 -4.66 0.83 6.44
N GLU A 175 -4.84 1.70 5.46
CA GLU A 175 -4.68 3.14 5.63
C GLU A 175 -5.77 3.75 6.53
N THR A 176 -6.90 3.07 6.76
CA THR A 176 -7.91 3.49 7.76
C THR A 176 -7.55 3.11 9.19
N PHE A 177 -6.43 2.41 9.43
CA PHE A 177 -6.05 2.05 10.79
C PHE A 177 -5.83 3.28 11.65
N TRP A 178 -6.11 3.16 12.95
CA TRP A 178 -5.62 4.10 13.95
C TRP A 178 -4.10 4.08 13.94
N GLN A 179 -3.51 5.24 13.67
CA GLN A 179 -2.07 5.45 13.57
C GLN A 179 -1.56 6.09 14.86
N ILE A 180 -0.28 5.89 15.19
CA ILE A 180 0.30 6.37 16.45
C ILE A 180 -0.06 7.83 16.79
N PRO A 181 0.08 8.81 15.87
CA PRO A 181 -0.24 10.20 16.22
C PRO A 181 -1.70 10.42 16.63
N ASP A 182 -2.65 9.72 16.00
CA ASP A 182 -4.06 9.83 16.33
C ASP A 182 -4.42 9.02 17.58
N ILE A 183 -3.74 7.90 17.83
CA ILE A 183 -3.89 7.13 19.08
C ILE A 183 -3.46 8.00 20.26
N GLU A 184 -2.25 8.56 20.21
CA GLU A 184 -1.72 9.41 21.28
C GLU A 184 -2.57 10.67 21.51
N ALA A 185 -3.13 11.24 20.45
CA ALA A 185 -3.92 12.47 20.54
C ALA A 185 -5.38 12.25 21.01
N LEU A 186 -5.96 11.08 20.75
CA LEU A 186 -7.41 10.87 20.89
C LEU A 186 -7.79 9.76 21.85
N TRP A 187 -6.88 8.85 22.20
CA TRP A 187 -7.19 7.65 22.98
C TRP A 187 -6.49 7.66 24.34
N PRO A 188 -7.02 6.90 25.33
CA PRO A 188 -6.41 6.79 26.65
C PRO A 188 -4.97 6.27 26.60
N GLU A 189 -4.19 6.63 27.62
CA GLU A 189 -2.80 6.14 27.78
C GLU A 189 -2.76 4.61 27.82
N GLY A 190 -1.79 4.03 27.12
CA GLY A 190 -1.60 2.57 27.01
C GLY A 190 -2.27 1.94 25.78
N GLU A 191 -3.07 2.69 25.02
CA GLU A 191 -3.53 2.23 23.71
C GLU A 191 -2.38 2.23 22.68
N THR A 192 -2.39 1.24 21.79
CA THR A 192 -1.34 0.95 20.81
C THR A 192 -1.96 0.61 19.46
N VAL A 193 -1.17 0.61 18.39
CA VAL A 193 -1.64 0.17 17.06
C VAL A 193 -2.30 -1.22 17.12
N ALA A 194 -1.75 -2.15 17.91
CA ALA A 194 -2.26 -3.51 18.05
C ALA A 194 -3.59 -3.58 18.81
N THR A 195 -3.76 -2.78 19.87
CA THR A 195 -5.03 -2.75 20.63
C THR A 195 -6.12 -2.00 19.88
N MET A 196 -5.74 -1.03 19.04
CA MET A 196 -6.66 -0.15 18.32
C MET A 196 -7.13 -0.68 16.95
N ASN A 197 -6.38 -1.60 16.35
CA ASN A 197 -6.70 -2.15 15.03
C ASN A 197 -6.89 -3.65 15.07
N ILE A 198 -7.43 -4.20 13.98
CA ILE A 198 -7.42 -5.64 13.77
C ILE A 198 -5.99 -6.11 13.47
N GLY A 199 -5.64 -7.32 13.91
CA GLY A 199 -4.35 -7.94 13.59
C GLY A 199 -4.45 -8.78 12.32
N GLY A 200 -4.27 -10.09 12.47
CA GLY A 200 -4.27 -11.07 11.39
C GLY A 200 -2.96 -11.87 11.37
N PRO A 201 -2.75 -12.72 10.36
CA PRO A 201 -3.69 -13.01 9.28
C PRO A 201 -4.94 -13.76 9.77
N TYR A 202 -6.00 -13.76 8.97
CA TYR A 202 -7.25 -14.48 9.22
C TYR A 202 -7.43 -15.60 8.21
N LYS A 203 -7.93 -16.76 8.64
CA LYS A 203 -8.11 -17.91 7.75
C LYS A 203 -9.38 -17.79 6.91
N THR A 204 -10.40 -17.13 7.45
CA THR A 204 -11.71 -17.05 6.82
C THR A 204 -12.29 -15.63 6.80
N TYR A 205 -13.22 -15.38 5.88
CA TYR A 205 -13.89 -14.08 5.79
C TYR A 205 -14.73 -13.79 7.03
N VAL A 206 -15.36 -14.81 7.60
CA VAL A 206 -16.11 -14.69 8.86
C VAL A 206 -15.22 -14.26 10.02
N GLU A 207 -14.06 -14.91 10.21
CA GLU A 207 -13.11 -14.51 11.26
C GLU A 207 -12.67 -13.05 11.10
N TYR A 208 -12.38 -12.65 9.85
CA TYR A 208 -12.00 -11.28 9.52
C TYR A 208 -13.12 -10.27 9.84
N MET A 209 -14.37 -10.58 9.50
CA MET A 209 -15.52 -9.70 9.79
C MET A 209 -15.85 -9.64 11.29
N ILE A 210 -15.73 -10.75 12.00
CA ILE A 210 -15.87 -10.78 13.48
C ILE A 210 -14.81 -9.88 14.10
N ALA A 211 -13.54 -10.00 13.69
CA ALA A 211 -12.46 -9.19 14.23
C ALA A 211 -12.72 -7.68 14.08
N HIS A 212 -13.21 -7.25 12.92
CA HIS A 212 -13.63 -5.86 12.69
C HIS A 212 -14.77 -5.43 13.61
N ALA A 213 -15.87 -6.19 13.64
CA ALA A 213 -17.04 -5.85 14.45
C ALA A 213 -16.71 -5.82 15.95
N THR A 214 -15.97 -6.81 16.45
CA THR A 214 -15.49 -6.83 17.84
C THR A 214 -14.57 -5.65 18.15
N LYS A 215 -13.71 -5.24 17.20
CA LYS A 215 -12.87 -4.05 17.38
C LYS A 215 -13.74 -2.81 17.51
N TYR A 216 -14.70 -2.59 16.62
CA TYR A 216 -15.61 -1.45 16.71
C TYR A 216 -16.42 -1.42 18.00
N ILE A 217 -16.95 -2.56 18.47
CA ILE A 217 -17.64 -2.66 19.75
C ILE A 217 -16.73 -2.15 20.89
N ARG A 218 -15.49 -2.64 20.97
CA ARG A 218 -14.51 -2.20 21.99
C ARG A 218 -14.27 -0.69 21.92
N LEU A 219 -14.06 -0.17 20.70
CA LEU A 219 -13.77 1.26 20.49
C LEU A 219 -14.95 2.14 20.94
N ILE A 220 -16.19 1.77 20.59
CA ILE A 220 -17.41 2.48 20.99
C ILE A 220 -17.58 2.46 22.52
N GLN A 221 -17.27 1.33 23.17
CA GLN A 221 -17.33 1.22 24.63
C GLN A 221 -16.29 2.11 25.32
N ALA A 222 -15.06 2.10 24.81
CA ALA A 222 -13.90 2.73 25.44
C ALA A 222 -13.85 4.25 25.30
N HIS A 223 -14.31 4.82 24.17
CA HIS A 223 -14.15 6.25 23.91
C HIS A 223 -15.42 7.04 24.21
N GLU A 224 -15.32 8.05 25.09
CA GLU A 224 -16.46 8.89 25.51
C GLU A 224 -17.18 9.58 24.35
N LYS A 225 -16.45 10.14 23.37
CA LYS A 225 -17.04 10.74 22.15
C LYS A 225 -17.86 9.77 21.28
N LEU A 226 -17.74 8.46 21.49
CA LEU A 226 -18.52 7.44 20.79
C LEU A 226 -19.73 6.98 21.61
N GLU A 227 -20.03 7.61 22.75
CA GLU A 227 -21.17 7.26 23.60
C GLU A 227 -22.50 7.24 22.83
N PHE A 228 -22.68 8.16 21.88
CA PHE A 228 -23.88 8.24 21.03
C PHE A 228 -24.10 6.99 20.17
N MET A 229 -23.09 6.14 19.99
CA MET A 229 -23.18 4.89 19.23
C MET A 229 -23.42 3.66 20.12
N ARG A 230 -23.44 3.79 21.46
CA ARG A 230 -23.53 2.61 22.35
C ARG A 230 -24.83 1.83 22.20
N ASP A 231 -25.88 2.47 21.72
CA ASP A 231 -27.17 1.84 21.39
C ASP A 231 -27.07 0.80 20.26
N ILE A 232 -26.06 0.90 19.39
CA ILE A 232 -25.81 -0.08 18.32
C ILE A 232 -25.09 -1.34 18.82
N ILE A 233 -24.45 -1.30 19.99
CA ILE A 233 -23.60 -2.40 20.47
C ILE A 233 -24.36 -3.73 20.51
N PRO A 234 -25.57 -3.85 21.10
CA PRO A 234 -26.27 -5.13 21.13
C PRO A 234 -26.52 -5.69 19.72
N ARG A 235 -26.81 -4.82 18.75
CA ARG A 235 -27.00 -5.23 17.35
C ARG A 235 -25.70 -5.71 16.70
N LEU A 236 -24.55 -5.11 17.04
CA LEU A 236 -23.24 -5.57 16.58
C LEU A 236 -22.86 -6.91 17.23
N GLU A 237 -23.17 -7.11 18.51
CA GLU A 237 -22.95 -8.36 19.24
C GLU A 237 -23.81 -9.49 18.68
N ASP A 238 -25.10 -9.23 18.40
CA ASP A 238 -25.99 -10.15 17.71
C ASP A 238 -25.45 -10.50 16.30
N PHE A 239 -24.95 -9.50 15.57
CA PHE A 239 -24.34 -9.70 14.26
C PHE A 239 -23.10 -10.61 14.35
N VAL A 240 -22.19 -10.35 15.29
CA VAL A 240 -21.01 -11.20 15.56
C VAL A 240 -21.43 -12.63 15.88
N THR A 241 -22.48 -12.80 16.70
CA THR A 241 -23.00 -14.11 17.10
C THR A 241 -23.63 -14.88 15.93
N ALA A 242 -24.27 -14.17 15.00
CA ALA A 242 -24.92 -14.77 13.83
C ALA A 242 -23.95 -15.14 12.69
N LEU A 243 -22.80 -14.48 12.57
CA LEU A 243 -21.84 -14.72 11.48
C LEU A 243 -21.38 -16.19 11.34
N PRO A 244 -21.03 -16.91 12.44
CA PRO A 244 -20.67 -18.33 12.37
C PRO A 244 -21.78 -19.22 11.81
N GLU A 245 -23.05 -18.90 12.03
CA GLU A 245 -24.19 -19.70 11.56
C GLU A 245 -24.28 -19.74 10.02
N ARG A 246 -23.75 -18.73 9.35
CA ARG A 246 -23.69 -18.63 7.88
C ARG A 246 -22.30 -18.84 7.31
N ALA A 247 -21.37 -19.38 8.09
CA ALA A 247 -19.97 -19.43 7.70
C ALA A 247 -19.70 -20.17 6.40
N ASN A 248 -20.44 -21.25 6.10
CA ASN A 248 -20.28 -21.98 4.84
C ASN A 248 -20.60 -21.12 3.61
N GLU A 249 -21.62 -20.27 3.69
CA GLU A 249 -22.01 -19.37 2.60
C GLU A 249 -21.05 -18.18 2.53
N LEU A 250 -20.80 -17.53 3.67
CA LEU A 250 -19.99 -16.31 3.74
C LEU A 250 -18.52 -16.56 3.38
N ASN A 251 -17.95 -17.71 3.80
CA ASN A 251 -16.57 -18.05 3.49
C ASN A 251 -16.37 -18.53 2.05
N ASN A 252 -17.44 -18.73 1.27
CA ASN A 252 -17.36 -18.99 -0.16
C ASN A 252 -17.11 -17.69 -0.95
N VAL A 253 -16.01 -17.01 -0.62
CA VAL A 253 -15.57 -15.76 -1.24
C VAL A 253 -14.19 -15.92 -1.84
N LYS A 254 -13.98 -15.35 -3.02
CA LYS A 254 -12.65 -15.29 -3.62
C LYS A 254 -11.78 -14.29 -2.87
N LEU A 255 -10.52 -14.66 -2.67
CA LEU A 255 -9.50 -13.81 -2.09
C LEU A 255 -8.58 -13.31 -3.20
N HIS A 256 -8.19 -12.04 -3.12
CA HIS A 256 -7.34 -11.40 -4.12
C HIS A 256 -6.27 -10.55 -3.44
N LEU A 257 -5.07 -10.53 -4.01
CA LEU A 257 -4.11 -9.49 -3.66
C LEU A 257 -4.59 -8.16 -4.24
N ALA A 258 -4.91 -7.21 -3.37
CA ALA A 258 -5.33 -5.87 -3.73
C ALA A 258 -4.21 -4.88 -3.40
N HIS A 259 -3.92 -3.99 -4.32
CA HIS A 259 -3.00 -2.86 -4.08
C HIS A 259 -3.57 -1.85 -3.07
N LYS A 260 -4.90 -1.70 -3.04
CA LYS A 260 -5.68 -0.78 -2.18
C LYS A 260 -5.47 0.72 -2.39
N ASP A 261 -4.42 1.11 -3.11
CA ASP A 261 -4.15 2.49 -3.52
C ASP A 261 -3.74 2.61 -5.01
N LEU A 262 -4.38 1.82 -5.87
CA LEU A 262 -4.04 1.79 -7.30
C LEU A 262 -4.72 2.94 -8.05
N HIS A 263 -4.01 4.03 -8.26
CA HIS A 263 -4.48 5.20 -9.03
C HIS A 263 -3.38 5.73 -9.96
N PHE A 264 -3.68 6.69 -10.84
CA PHE A 264 -2.71 7.15 -11.87
C PHE A 264 -1.42 7.75 -11.30
N ALA A 265 -1.44 8.34 -10.10
CA ALA A 265 -0.21 8.82 -9.46
C ALA A 265 0.74 7.70 -8.97
N ASN A 266 0.25 6.46 -8.80
CA ASN A 266 1.03 5.29 -8.38
C ASN A 266 1.41 4.40 -9.58
N MET A 267 1.30 4.92 -10.79
CA MET A 267 1.64 4.20 -12.02
C MET A 267 2.55 5.04 -12.89
N MET A 268 3.71 4.47 -13.22
CA MET A 268 4.71 5.05 -14.10
C MET A 268 4.45 4.60 -15.53
N TYR A 269 4.60 5.50 -16.48
CA TYR A 269 4.37 5.25 -17.89
C TYR A 269 5.43 5.94 -18.75
N ASP A 270 5.83 5.24 -19.81
CA ASP A 270 6.72 5.77 -20.83
C ASP A 270 5.96 5.96 -22.15
N PRO A 271 5.65 7.22 -22.53
CA PRO A 271 4.95 7.52 -23.78
C PRO A 271 5.70 7.07 -25.03
N SER A 272 7.03 6.91 -24.98
CA SER A 272 7.82 6.51 -26.14
C SER A 272 7.66 5.02 -26.46
N THR A 273 7.46 4.18 -25.45
CA THR A 273 7.24 2.74 -25.60
C THR A 273 5.77 2.33 -25.49
N GLY A 274 4.94 3.17 -24.89
CA GLY A 274 3.52 2.90 -24.66
C GLY A 274 3.26 1.95 -23.49
N ASN A 275 4.25 1.76 -22.61
CA ASN A 275 4.21 0.77 -21.55
C ASN A 275 4.11 1.41 -20.17
N ILE A 276 3.37 0.74 -19.28
CA ILE A 276 3.50 0.95 -17.85
C ILE A 276 4.87 0.42 -17.44
N THR A 277 5.69 1.27 -16.83
CA THR A 277 7.08 0.98 -16.45
C THR A 277 7.24 0.72 -14.96
N GLY A 278 6.21 0.95 -14.16
CA GLY A 278 6.18 0.60 -12.74
C GLY A 278 4.84 0.85 -12.09
N VAL A 279 4.47 -0.02 -11.16
CA VAL A 279 3.38 0.19 -10.20
C VAL A 279 4.01 0.38 -8.82
N LEU A 280 3.71 1.51 -8.19
CA LEU A 280 4.39 2.00 -6.99
C LEU A 280 3.48 1.92 -5.76
N ASP A 281 4.08 2.01 -4.58
CA ASP A 281 3.39 2.19 -3.30
C ASP A 281 2.48 1.02 -2.86
N TRP A 282 3.12 -0.13 -2.60
CA TRP A 282 2.43 -1.37 -2.20
C TRP A 282 2.28 -1.52 -0.68
N GLU A 283 2.57 -0.47 0.09
CA GLU A 283 2.65 -0.55 1.56
C GLU A 283 1.34 -0.91 2.25
N PHE A 284 0.20 -0.55 1.67
CA PHE A 284 -1.13 -0.90 2.16
C PHE A 284 -1.78 -2.07 1.42
N ALA A 285 -1.05 -2.69 0.49
CA ALA A 285 -1.56 -3.82 -0.26
C ALA A 285 -1.75 -5.04 0.64
N GLY A 286 -2.66 -5.92 0.27
CA GLY A 286 -2.93 -7.12 1.06
C GLY A 286 -3.90 -8.06 0.37
N VAL A 287 -3.90 -9.30 0.83
CA VAL A 287 -4.88 -10.30 0.43
C VAL A 287 -6.19 -10.00 1.13
N VAL A 288 -7.22 -9.73 0.33
CA VAL A 288 -8.53 -9.30 0.81
C VAL A 288 -9.64 -10.15 0.18
N PRO A 289 -10.79 -10.28 0.86
CA PRO A 289 -11.98 -10.84 0.23
C PRO A 289 -12.45 -9.93 -0.91
N SER A 290 -13.00 -10.51 -1.98
CA SER A 290 -13.40 -9.78 -3.20
C SER A 290 -14.22 -8.49 -2.96
N PRO A 291 -15.17 -8.43 -2.01
CA PRO A 291 -15.89 -7.18 -1.67
C PRO A 291 -14.99 -6.02 -1.20
N GLN A 292 -13.75 -6.29 -0.79
CA GLN A 292 -12.79 -5.31 -0.30
C GLN A 292 -11.59 -5.11 -1.24
N TRP A 293 -11.68 -5.56 -2.49
CA TRP A 293 -10.59 -5.36 -3.46
C TRP A 293 -10.37 -3.88 -3.83
N ASN A 294 -11.43 -3.06 -3.92
CA ASN A 294 -11.35 -1.63 -4.23
C ASN A 294 -12.43 -0.81 -3.48
N PRO A 295 -12.40 -0.77 -2.14
CA PRO A 295 -13.47 -0.19 -1.34
C PRO A 295 -13.54 1.34 -1.46
N ARG A 296 -12.41 2.01 -1.69
CA ARG A 296 -12.33 3.47 -1.85
C ARG A 296 -12.57 3.96 -3.27
N ARG A 297 -12.78 3.02 -4.20
CA ARG A 297 -12.98 3.29 -5.63
C ARG A 297 -11.86 4.16 -6.22
N SER A 298 -10.64 4.15 -5.70
CA SER A 298 -9.53 4.99 -6.19
C SER A 298 -8.99 4.52 -7.55
N PHE A 299 -9.34 3.30 -7.97
CA PHE A 299 -8.99 2.76 -9.28
C PHE A 299 -9.32 3.73 -10.43
N LEU A 300 -8.31 3.96 -11.29
CA LEU A 300 -8.32 4.91 -12.41
C LEU A 300 -8.58 6.38 -12.04
N TRP A 301 -8.37 6.76 -10.78
CA TRP A 301 -8.43 8.17 -10.38
C TRP A 301 -7.15 8.91 -10.77
N ASN A 302 -7.30 10.13 -11.29
CA ASN A 302 -6.20 11.02 -11.68
C ASN A 302 -5.71 11.93 -10.54
N GLY A 303 -6.31 11.86 -9.35
CA GLY A 303 -5.95 12.68 -8.19
C GLY A 303 -6.63 14.05 -8.13
N ILE A 304 -7.52 14.38 -9.07
CA ILE A 304 -8.25 15.64 -9.13
C ILE A 304 -9.69 15.42 -8.65
N ASP A 305 -10.12 16.20 -7.66
CA ASP A 305 -11.48 16.11 -7.08
C ASP A 305 -12.38 17.23 -7.63
N THR A 306 -12.75 17.09 -8.90
CA THR A 306 -13.75 17.95 -9.57
C THR A 306 -14.87 17.09 -10.16
N PRO A 307 -16.09 17.64 -10.32
CA PRO A 307 -17.18 16.91 -10.97
C PRO A 307 -16.81 16.36 -12.35
N GLU A 308 -16.02 17.11 -13.13
CA GLU A 308 -15.54 16.72 -14.46
C GLU A 308 -14.58 15.52 -14.37
N SER A 309 -13.62 15.59 -13.44
CA SER A 309 -12.67 14.49 -13.20
C SER A 309 -13.36 13.21 -12.72
N LEU A 310 -14.35 13.35 -11.84
CA LEU A 310 -15.16 12.23 -11.37
C LEU A 310 -15.99 11.61 -12.51
N ALA A 311 -16.64 12.44 -13.34
CA ALA A 311 -17.39 11.97 -14.50
C ALA A 311 -16.49 11.22 -15.48
N GLU A 312 -15.27 11.72 -15.71
CA GLU A 312 -14.31 11.08 -16.59
C GLU A 312 -13.79 9.75 -16.05
N LYS A 313 -13.50 9.69 -14.75
CA LYS A 313 -13.18 8.43 -14.06
C LYS A 313 -14.29 7.40 -14.26
N TYR A 314 -15.56 7.77 -14.10
CA TYR A 314 -16.68 6.84 -14.32
C TYR A 314 -16.79 6.40 -15.78
N LYS A 315 -16.61 7.31 -16.74
CA LYS A 315 -16.51 6.98 -18.17
C LYS A 315 -15.41 5.93 -18.40
N TRP A 316 -14.23 6.11 -17.80
CA TRP A 316 -13.13 5.15 -17.95
C TRP A 316 -13.37 3.82 -17.25
N MET A 317 -14.04 3.81 -16.11
CA MET A 317 -14.50 2.58 -15.46
C MET A 317 -15.44 1.78 -16.37
N GLU A 318 -16.40 2.43 -17.04
CA GLU A 318 -17.29 1.74 -17.99
C GLU A 318 -16.52 1.13 -19.17
N VAL A 319 -15.55 1.87 -19.72
CA VAL A 319 -14.68 1.36 -20.79
C VAL A 319 -13.86 0.18 -20.29
N PHE A 320 -13.25 0.28 -19.11
CA PHE A 320 -12.46 -0.78 -18.50
C PHE A 320 -13.29 -2.05 -18.28
N GLU A 321 -14.49 -1.92 -17.70
CA GLU A 321 -15.40 -3.05 -17.48
C GLU A 321 -15.82 -3.72 -18.79
N LYS A 322 -16.07 -2.93 -19.84
CA LYS A 322 -16.38 -3.47 -21.17
C LYS A 322 -15.20 -4.27 -21.72
N ARG A 323 -13.98 -3.74 -21.63
CA ARG A 323 -12.76 -4.42 -22.09
C ARG A 323 -12.48 -5.71 -21.31
N CYS A 324 -12.70 -5.71 -20.00
CA CYS A 324 -12.60 -6.93 -19.18
C CYS A 324 -13.51 -8.04 -19.71
N LYS A 325 -14.75 -7.71 -20.10
CA LYS A 325 -15.71 -8.68 -20.67
C LYS A 325 -15.31 -9.16 -22.05
N GLU A 326 -14.61 -8.35 -22.84
CA GLU A 326 -14.12 -8.72 -24.18
C GLU A 326 -12.88 -9.62 -24.12
N LYS A 327 -12.07 -9.51 -23.06
CA LYS A 327 -10.86 -10.32 -22.84
C LYS A 327 -11.11 -11.63 -22.05
N ALA A 328 -12.23 -11.75 -21.32
CA ALA A 328 -12.58 -12.91 -20.49
C ALA A 328 -13.13 -14.09 -21.30
#